data_AF-A0A7J8SG60-F1
#
_entry.id   AF-A0A7J8SG60-F1
#
_cell.length_a   1.000
_cell.length_b   1.000
_cell.length_c   1.000
_cell.angle_alpha   90.00
_cell.angle_beta   90.00
_cell.angle_gamma   90.00
#
_symmetry.space_group_name_H-M   'P 1'
#
loop_
_entity.id
_entity.type
_entity.pdbx_description
1 polymer ?
#
loop_
_entity_poly.entity_id
_entity_poly.type
_entity_poly.pdbx_seq_one_letter_code
_entity_poly.pdbx_strand_id
1 'polypeptide(L)'
;MLLMAPQLSIVFSLSLLLGIASAIDGKDGPDSWGMLEPKFAPCSIGKRQSPINIQRNLTVHNKLLKPLTRNYNSVNATLFNKGYSVGVGF
;
A
#
# COMPACT_ATOMS: atom_id res chain seq x y z
N MET A 1 23.51 17.35 37.56
CA MET A 1 22.35 16.49 37.26
C MET A 1 22.02 16.70 35.78
N LEU A 2 22.60 15.86 34.92
CA LEU A 2 22.56 16.03 33.45
C LEU A 2 21.15 15.74 32.93
N LEU A 3 20.53 16.71 32.27
CA LEU A 3 19.33 16.52 31.45
C LEU A 3 19.69 15.64 30.24
N MET A 4 19.25 14.38 30.25
CA MET A 4 19.33 13.48 29.10
C MET A 4 17.92 12.99 28.71
N ALA A 5 17.19 13.79 27.94
CA ALA A 5 16.01 13.36 27.17
C ALA A 5 15.63 14.45 26.14
N PRO A 6 16.13 14.36 24.89
CA PRO A 6 15.18 14.18 23.78
C PRO A 6 15.70 13.36 22.57
N GLN A 7 16.94 12.84 22.62
CA GLN A 7 17.61 12.25 21.45
C GLN A 7 16.92 10.97 20.92
N LEU A 8 16.30 10.17 21.80
CA LEU A 8 15.77 8.86 21.42
C LEU A 8 14.48 8.93 20.59
N SER A 9 13.59 9.90 20.87
CA SER A 9 12.30 10.05 20.17
C SER A 9 12.45 10.65 18.77
N ILE A 10 13.46 11.49 18.55
CA ILE A 10 13.72 12.15 17.26
C ILE A 10 14.31 11.14 16.25
N VAL A 11 15.24 10.28 16.68
CA VAL A 11 15.88 9.27 15.82
C VAL A 11 14.85 8.24 15.32
N PHE A 12 13.89 7.83 16.15
CA PHE A 12 12.86 6.86 15.78
C PHE A 12 11.90 7.42 14.71
N SER A 13 11.54 8.69 14.84
CA SER A 13 10.63 9.37 13.91
C SER A 13 11.26 9.58 12.53
N LEU A 14 12.55 9.93 12.48
CA LEU A 14 13.29 10.14 11.23
C LEU A 14 13.55 8.82 10.48
N SER A 15 13.82 7.73 11.20
CA SER A 15 14.02 6.39 10.64
C SER A 15 12.77 5.86 9.94
N LEU A 16 11.60 6.07 10.53
CA LEU A 16 10.31 5.62 9.98
C LEU A 16 9.94 6.39 8.72
N LEU A 17 10.18 7.71 8.68
CA LEU A 17 9.95 8.54 7.51
C LEU A 17 10.87 8.16 6.33
N LEU A 18 12.15 7.90 6.61
CA LEU A 18 13.12 7.51 5.57
C LEU A 18 12.80 6.13 4.97
N GLY A 19 12.34 5.18 5.80
CA GLY A 19 11.96 3.83 5.34
C GLY A 19 10.67 3.81 4.50
N ILE A 20 9.71 4.69 4.75
CA ILE A 20 8.50 4.79 3.91
C ILE A 20 8.83 5.44 2.57
N ALA A 21 9.64 6.50 2.57
CA ALA A 21 10.08 7.14 1.33
C ALA A 21 10.91 6.19 0.47
N SER A 22 11.75 5.34 1.08
CA SER A 22 12.53 4.35 0.33
C SER A 22 11.68 3.25 -0.31
N ALA A 23 10.52 2.92 0.29
CA ALA A 23 9.61 1.87 -0.18
C ALA A 23 8.72 2.29 -1.36
N ILE A 24 8.62 3.60 -1.64
CA ILE A 24 7.79 4.15 -2.72
C ILE A 24 8.68 4.63 -3.88
N ASP A 25 9.68 5.48 -3.61
CA ASP A 25 10.49 6.13 -4.65
C ASP A 25 12.00 5.90 -4.49
N GLY A 26 12.42 5.08 -3.52
CA GLY A 26 13.83 4.82 -3.24
C GLY A 26 14.28 3.40 -3.60
N LYS A 27 15.43 3.00 -3.04
CA LYS A 27 16.07 1.70 -3.31
C LYS A 27 15.18 0.47 -3.04
N ASP A 28 14.20 0.62 -2.14
CA ASP A 28 13.26 -0.43 -1.74
C ASP A 28 11.89 -0.24 -2.42
N GLY A 29 11.84 0.55 -3.50
CA GLY A 29 10.65 0.87 -4.26
C GLY A 29 10.00 -0.34 -4.95
N PRO A 30 8.87 -0.13 -5.67
CA PRO A 30 8.09 -1.19 -6.29
C PRO A 30 8.89 -2.17 -7.14
N ASP A 31 9.90 -1.68 -7.87
CA ASP A 31 10.78 -2.50 -8.71
C ASP A 31 11.60 -3.52 -7.90
N SER A 32 11.86 -3.24 -6.62
CA SER A 32 12.65 -4.07 -5.70
C SER A 32 11.80 -4.93 -4.76
N TRP A 33 10.48 -4.72 -4.66
CA TRP A 33 9.63 -5.36 -3.63
C TRP A 33 9.77 -6.89 -3.59
N GLY A 34 9.90 -7.52 -4.76
CA GLY A 34 10.03 -8.98 -4.86
C GLY A 34 11.33 -9.56 -4.29
N MET A 35 12.34 -8.73 -4.04
CA MET A 35 13.65 -9.13 -3.48
C MET A 35 13.79 -8.83 -1.99
N LEU A 36 12.88 -8.05 -1.40
CA LEU A 36 13.00 -7.61 -0.01
C LEU A 36 12.82 -8.77 0.98
N GLU A 37 11.87 -9.68 0.70
CA GLU A 37 11.56 -10.84 1.52
C GLU A 37 11.07 -12.00 0.65
N PRO A 38 11.36 -13.28 0.98
CA PRO A 38 10.95 -14.42 0.16
C PRO A 38 9.44 -14.48 -0.11
N LYS A 39 8.61 -14.06 0.85
CA LYS A 39 7.14 -14.02 0.71
C LYS A 39 6.65 -12.95 -0.28
N PHE A 40 7.48 -11.98 -0.64
CA PHE A 40 7.15 -10.92 -1.61
C PHE A 40 7.57 -11.27 -3.03
N ALA A 41 8.23 -12.41 -3.27
CA ALA A 41 8.60 -12.88 -4.60
C ALA A 41 7.48 -12.73 -5.66
N PRO A 42 6.17 -12.93 -5.36
CA PRO A 42 5.11 -12.69 -6.35
C PRO A 42 5.09 -11.28 -6.97
N CYS A 43 5.62 -10.26 -6.30
CA CYS A 43 5.71 -8.90 -6.82
C CYS A 43 6.62 -8.80 -8.06
N SER A 44 7.64 -9.66 -8.18
CA SER A 44 8.57 -9.66 -9.32
C SER A 44 8.28 -10.78 -10.33
N ILE A 45 7.89 -11.97 -9.88
CA ILE A 45 7.70 -13.14 -10.77
C ILE A 45 6.24 -13.35 -11.20
N GLY A 46 5.30 -12.62 -10.59
CA GLY A 46 3.87 -12.75 -10.86
C GLY A 46 3.50 -12.25 -12.27
N LYS A 47 2.79 -13.08 -13.05
CA LYS A 47 2.36 -12.73 -14.42
C LYS A 47 0.97 -12.07 -14.49
N ARG A 48 0.30 -11.93 -13.35
CA ARG A 48 -1.06 -11.39 -13.21
C ARG A 48 -1.12 -10.40 -12.05
N GLN A 49 -0.28 -9.37 -12.13
CA GLN A 49 -0.18 -8.30 -11.13
C GLN A 49 -1.11 -7.13 -11.46
N SER A 50 -1.30 -6.25 -10.48
CA SER A 50 -2.05 -4.99 -10.60
C SER A 50 -1.15 -3.82 -10.17
N PRO A 51 -1.42 -2.58 -10.62
CA PRO A 51 -2.45 -2.20 -11.58
C PRO A 51 -2.13 -2.63 -13.02
N ILE A 52 -3.13 -2.57 -13.91
CA ILE A 52 -2.95 -2.74 -15.36
C ILE A 52 -3.50 -1.53 -16.11
N ASN A 53 -2.96 -1.28 -17.32
CA ASN A 53 -3.54 -0.31 -18.23
C ASN A 53 -4.83 -0.87 -18.88
N ILE A 54 -5.98 -0.24 -18.65
CA ILE A 54 -7.26 -0.65 -19.23
C ILE A 54 -7.48 0.10 -20.55
N GLN A 55 -7.08 -0.53 -21.66
CA GLN A 55 -7.29 0.01 -23.00
C GLN A 55 -8.67 -0.38 -23.52
N ARG A 56 -9.63 0.56 -23.54
CA ARG A 56 -11.05 0.30 -23.86
C ARG A 56 -11.25 -0.46 -25.18
N ASN A 57 -10.48 -0.12 -26.22
CA ASN A 57 -10.52 -0.80 -27.53
C ASN A 57 -10.07 -2.27 -27.49
N LEU A 58 -9.31 -2.69 -26.48
CA LEU A 58 -8.87 -4.07 -26.27
C LEU A 58 -9.73 -4.82 -25.24
N THR A 59 -10.74 -4.16 -24.65
CA THR A 59 -11.64 -4.81 -23.70
C THR A 59 -12.71 -5.64 -24.40
N VAL A 60 -13.05 -6.79 -23.81
CA VAL A 60 -14.16 -7.62 -24.28
C VAL A 60 -15.42 -7.24 -23.53
N HIS A 61 -16.42 -6.72 -24.25
CA HIS A 61 -17.72 -6.44 -23.65
C HIS A 61 -18.51 -7.73 -23.44
N ASN A 62 -18.69 -8.12 -22.18
CA ASN A 62 -19.45 -9.30 -21.82
C ASN A 62 -20.88 -8.93 -21.36
N LYS A 63 -21.86 -9.17 -22.24
CA LYS A 63 -23.29 -8.90 -21.98
C LYS A 63 -23.92 -9.81 -20.92
N LEU A 64 -23.24 -10.88 -20.51
CA LEU A 64 -23.71 -11.80 -19.47
C LEU A 64 -23.33 -11.32 -18.06
N LEU A 65 -22.49 -10.27 -17.94
CA LEU A 65 -22.20 -9.66 -16.65
C LEU A 65 -23.47 -9.01 -16.10
N LYS A 66 -23.83 -9.40 -14.88
CA LYS A 66 -24.97 -8.84 -14.16
C LYS A 66 -24.59 -7.49 -13.51
N PRO A 67 -25.56 -6.63 -13.21
CA PRO A 67 -25.32 -5.43 -12.42
C PRO A 67 -24.65 -5.76 -11.08
N LEU A 68 -23.76 -4.89 -10.63
CA LEU A 68 -23.16 -4.99 -9.30
C LEU A 68 -24.18 -4.55 -8.25
N THR A 69 -24.85 -5.51 -7.60
CA THR A 69 -25.73 -5.25 -6.45
C THR A 69 -24.88 -4.88 -5.24
N ARG A 70 -25.13 -3.70 -4.66
CA ARG A 70 -24.45 -3.22 -3.46
C ARG A 70 -25.46 -3.10 -2.33
N ASN A 71 -25.24 -3.83 -1.24
CA ASN A 71 -26.05 -3.75 -0.03
C ASN A 71 -25.18 -3.30 1.15
N TYR A 72 -24.71 -2.06 1.09
CA TYR A 72 -23.91 -1.47 2.17
C TYR A 72 -24.82 -0.91 3.25
N ASN A 73 -24.45 -1.11 4.52
CA ASN A 73 -25.17 -0.60 5.67
C ASN A 73 -24.32 0.45 6.40
N SER A 74 -24.98 1.34 7.13
CA SER A 74 -24.27 2.21 8.06
C SER A 74 -23.71 1.38 9.22
N VAL A 75 -22.44 1.59 9.52
CA VAL A 75 -21.71 0.93 10.61
C VAL A 75 -20.78 1.94 11.27
N ASN A 76 -20.38 1.68 12.51
CA ASN A 76 -19.38 2.49 13.18
C ASN A 76 -18.04 2.33 12.47
N ALA A 77 -17.48 3.44 11.98
CA ALA A 77 -16.24 3.42 11.23
C ALA A 77 -15.09 4.04 12.03
N THR A 78 -13.89 3.49 11.85
CA THR A 78 -12.64 4.05 12.37
C THR A 78 -11.76 4.51 11.21
N LEU A 79 -11.39 5.79 11.21
CA LEU A 79 -10.39 6.31 10.28
C LEU A 79 -8.99 6.09 10.85
N PHE A 80 -8.06 5.61 10.03
CA PHE A 80 -6.68 5.41 10.47
C PHE A 80 -5.66 5.70 9.36
N ASN A 81 -4.49 6.17 9.77
CA ASN A 81 -3.34 6.43 8.88
C ASN A 81 -2.36 5.26 8.96
N LYS A 82 -2.08 4.59 7.84
CA LYS A 82 -1.12 3.47 7.75
C LYS A 82 0.32 3.92 7.44
N GLY A 83 0.55 5.22 7.23
CA GLY A 83 1.84 5.77 6.80
C GLY A 83 2.04 5.79 5.27
N TYR A 84 1.54 4.79 4.56
CA TYR A 84 1.58 4.70 3.09
C TYR A 84 0.17 4.77 2.44
N SER A 85 -0.89 4.83 3.24
CA SER A 85 -2.27 5.02 2.79
C SER A 85 -3.16 5.46 3.95
N VAL A 86 -4.32 6.03 3.64
CA VAL A 86 -5.39 6.29 4.61
C VAL A 86 -6.44 5.18 4.48
N GLY A 87 -6.81 4.56 5.58
CA GLY A 87 -7.75 3.46 5.64
C GLY A 87 -8.99 3.80 6.46
N VAL A 88 -10.12 3.17 6.11
CA VAL A 88 -11.34 3.16 6.92
C VAL A 88 -11.63 1.72 7.31
N GLY A 89 -11.77 1.48 8.61
CA GLY A 89 -12.28 0.22 9.16
C GLY A 89 -13.78 0.38 9.38
N PHE A 90 -14.56 -0.58 8.89
CA PHE A 90 -16.02 -0.61 8.94
C PHE A 90 -16.48 -1.78 9.81
#